data_AF-G8YEJ8-F1
#
_entry.id   AF-G8YEJ8-F1
#
_cell.length_a   1.000
_cell.length_b   1.000
_cell.length_c   1.000
_cell.angle_alpha   90.00
_cell.angle_beta   90.00
_cell.angle_gamma   90.00
#
_symmetry.space_group_name_H-M   'P 1'
#
loop_
_entity.id
_entity.type
_entity.pdbx_description
1 polymer ?
#
loop_
_entity_poly.entity_id
_entity_poly.type
_entity_poly.pdbx_seq_one_letter_code
_entity_poly.pdbx_strand_id
1 'polypeptide(L)'
;MGMTYIEREHILSYNKYQDAMETPKTPLHPGGDEEIREIPQASLPEGTIADLNLNPGLYDDDGDESNSEGEHKKQQADDDNGTESSLITGNEGIGKEDYYEIEPLTCSFEEVIDNLTKEVYARADQVREDFQKSRLINYIDEQFLIIQRNYKRSRSSVTESYSLLTLLSDLSKLIDIIWHSVNTYSGLFGQDDCLVRILGDLEDYVYPYTLFEDSSDLDALKQQLQHYFQFFQRLDTILSLLIDGVPQEANGPRLKLYATQVVRINSIMGRLRPLVISKVTSLKNQLSYESHIYAQKGEKESYRKVNNLSNTLDVEIGKVFEGILDRT
;
A
#
# COMPACT_ATOMS: atom_id res chain seq x y z
N MET A 1 -33.15 86.66 -9.63
CA MET A 1 -32.67 86.02 -8.39
C MET A 1 -31.85 84.81 -8.80
N GLY A 2 -30.54 84.96 -8.73
CA GLY A 2 -29.58 83.99 -9.27
C GLY A 2 -29.23 82.92 -8.24
N MET A 3 -29.36 81.66 -8.64
CA MET A 3 -28.72 80.53 -7.98
C MET A 3 -27.20 80.66 -8.18
N THR A 4 -26.46 80.66 -7.09
CA THR A 4 -25.00 80.76 -7.08
C THR A 4 -24.39 79.49 -7.68
N TYR A 5 -23.33 79.66 -8.46
CA TYR A 5 -22.61 78.59 -9.18
C TYR A 5 -22.07 77.45 -8.30
N ILE A 6 -22.07 77.62 -6.97
CA ILE A 6 -21.58 76.64 -6.00
C ILE A 6 -22.63 75.54 -5.71
N GLU A 7 -23.93 75.83 -5.83
CA GLU A 7 -24.98 74.85 -5.52
C GLU A 7 -25.27 73.87 -6.67
N ARG A 8 -24.87 74.18 -7.91
CA ARG A 8 -25.02 73.24 -9.04
C ARG A 8 -23.96 72.14 -9.05
N GLU A 9 -22.75 72.43 -8.58
CA GLU A 9 -21.64 71.46 -8.51
C GLU A 9 -21.88 70.42 -7.39
N HIS A 10 -22.51 70.81 -6.28
CA HIS A 10 -22.82 69.91 -5.17
C HIS A 10 -23.97 68.93 -5.46
N ILE A 11 -24.95 69.31 -6.29
CA ILE A 11 -26.07 68.42 -6.65
C ILE A 11 -25.66 67.44 -7.76
N LEU A 12 -24.74 67.83 -8.65
CA LEU A 12 -24.22 66.94 -9.69
C LEU A 12 -23.17 65.94 -9.15
N SER A 13 -22.44 66.29 -8.08
CA SER A 13 -21.53 65.33 -7.44
C SER A 13 -22.29 64.30 -6.60
N TYR A 14 -23.38 64.67 -5.93
CA TYR A 14 -24.15 63.73 -5.10
C TYR A 14 -24.86 62.63 -5.90
N ASN A 15 -25.34 62.94 -7.11
CA ASN A 15 -25.98 61.94 -7.98
C ASN A 15 -24.97 61.03 -8.69
N LYS A 16 -23.69 61.39 -8.75
CA LYS A 16 -22.65 60.56 -9.38
C LYS A 16 -22.06 59.52 -8.41
N TYR A 17 -22.25 59.69 -7.11
CA TYR A 17 -21.77 58.76 -6.08
C TYR A 17 -22.84 57.80 -5.54
N GLN A 18 -24.12 57.97 -5.90
CA GLN A 18 -25.16 56.99 -5.55
C GLN A 18 -25.21 55.78 -6.50
N ASP A 19 -24.61 55.85 -7.69
CA ASP A 19 -24.55 54.74 -8.65
C ASP A 19 -23.39 53.76 -8.40
N ALA A 20 -22.53 54.02 -7.42
CA ALA A 20 -21.30 53.24 -7.20
C ALA A 20 -21.29 52.39 -5.92
N MET A 21 -22.41 52.32 -5.18
CA MET A 21 -22.54 51.53 -3.95
C MET A 21 -23.78 50.62 -3.96
N GLU A 22 -24.22 50.15 -5.13
CA GLU A 22 -25.03 48.92 -5.16
C GLU A 22 -24.07 47.73 -4.94
N THR A 23 -24.25 47.01 -3.84
CA THR A 23 -23.64 45.70 -3.64
C THR A 23 -23.94 44.85 -4.89
N PRO A 24 -22.93 44.17 -5.48
CA PRO A 24 -23.14 43.41 -6.71
C PRO A 24 -24.29 42.43 -6.50
N LYS A 25 -25.30 42.51 -7.37
CA LYS A 25 -26.45 41.60 -7.31
C LYS A 25 -25.94 40.17 -7.41
N THR A 26 -26.33 39.34 -6.45
CA THR A 26 -25.96 37.93 -6.44
C THR A 26 -26.38 37.31 -7.77
N PRO A 27 -25.49 36.59 -8.47
CA PRO A 27 -25.83 35.96 -9.73
C PRO A 27 -27.06 35.07 -9.55
N LEU A 28 -28.01 35.13 -10.50
CA LEU A 28 -29.14 34.21 -10.53
C LEU A 28 -28.58 32.80 -10.72
N HIS A 29 -28.74 31.95 -9.70
CA HIS A 29 -28.43 30.54 -9.80
C HIS A 29 -29.47 29.88 -10.73
N PRO A 30 -29.06 29.01 -11.67
CA PRO A 30 -30.00 28.27 -12.49
C PRO A 30 -30.88 27.37 -11.60
N GLY A 31 -32.11 27.09 -12.06
CA GLY A 31 -32.99 26.15 -11.39
C GLY A 31 -32.41 24.73 -11.37
N GLY A 32 -32.91 23.86 -10.49
CA GLY A 32 -32.42 22.47 -10.33
C GLY A 32 -32.43 21.61 -11.60
N ASP A 33 -33.20 22.01 -12.62
CA ASP A 33 -33.36 21.31 -13.90
C ASP A 33 -32.78 22.09 -15.10
N GLU A 34 -32.00 23.15 -14.87
CA GLU A 34 -31.37 23.96 -15.94
C GLU A 34 -29.85 23.70 -16.05
N GLU A 35 -29.41 23.13 -17.17
CA GLU A 35 -27.98 22.97 -17.48
C GLU A 35 -27.38 24.29 -18.00
N ILE A 36 -26.32 24.79 -17.34
CA ILE A 36 -25.55 25.94 -17.79
C ILE A 36 -24.71 25.51 -19.01
N ARG A 37 -25.05 26.02 -20.20
CA ARG A 37 -24.35 25.66 -21.45
C ARG A 37 -23.10 26.49 -21.75
N GLU A 38 -22.91 27.61 -21.05
CA GLU A 38 -21.78 28.52 -21.28
C GLU A 38 -21.14 28.92 -19.94
N ILE A 39 -19.90 28.44 -19.72
CA ILE A 39 -19.05 28.90 -18.62
C ILE A 39 -18.37 30.20 -19.09
N PRO A 40 -18.33 31.28 -18.28
CA PRO A 40 -17.65 32.51 -18.67
C PRO A 40 -16.17 32.24 -19.02
N GLN A 41 -15.78 32.48 -20.26
CA GLN A 41 -14.39 32.27 -20.74
C GLN A 41 -13.44 33.44 -20.41
N ALA A 42 -13.81 34.31 -19.48
CA ALA A 42 -12.96 35.42 -19.09
C ALA A 42 -11.77 34.89 -18.26
N SER A 43 -10.56 34.91 -18.83
CA SER A 43 -9.32 34.71 -18.08
C SER A 43 -9.13 35.87 -17.11
N LEU A 44 -8.83 35.56 -15.85
CA LEU A 44 -8.44 36.56 -14.85
C LEU A 44 -7.20 37.33 -15.36
N PRO A 45 -7.15 38.67 -15.24
CA PRO A 45 -5.97 39.44 -15.63
C PRO A 45 -4.75 38.94 -14.87
N GLU A 46 -3.62 38.71 -15.57
CA GLU A 46 -2.40 38.10 -15.03
C GLU A 46 -1.83 38.81 -13.78
N GLY A 47 -2.15 40.09 -13.57
CA GLY A 47 -1.77 40.83 -12.36
C GLY A 47 -2.58 40.48 -11.10
N THR A 48 -3.81 39.96 -11.23
CA THR A 48 -4.71 39.69 -10.10
C THR A 48 -4.35 38.41 -9.35
N ILE A 49 -3.63 37.49 -10.01
CA ILE A 49 -3.18 36.22 -9.42
C ILE A 49 -1.99 36.45 -8.49
N ALA A 50 -1.14 37.44 -8.77
CA ALA A 50 0.00 37.80 -7.92
C ALA A 50 -0.41 38.51 -6.62
N ASP A 51 -1.56 39.19 -6.61
CA ASP A 51 -2.12 39.87 -5.42
C ASP A 51 -2.97 38.94 -4.53
N LEU A 52 -3.19 37.69 -4.92
CA LEU A 52 -3.79 36.66 -4.07
C LEU A 52 -2.73 36.14 -3.08
N ASN A 53 -2.41 36.97 -2.08
CA ASN A 53 -1.62 36.56 -0.94
C ASN A 53 -2.43 35.57 -0.08
N LEU A 54 -2.37 34.29 -0.45
CA LEU A 54 -3.13 33.20 0.18
C LEU A 54 -2.62 32.79 1.57
N ASN A 55 -1.69 33.54 2.17
CA ASN A 55 -1.27 33.33 3.55
C ASN A 55 -0.55 34.56 4.15
N PRO A 56 -1.26 35.65 4.53
CA PRO A 56 -0.62 36.83 5.06
C PRO A 56 -0.33 36.64 6.56
N GLY A 57 0.82 36.03 6.90
CA GLY A 57 1.29 36.02 8.29
C GLY A 57 2.30 34.96 8.74
N LEU A 58 3.20 34.44 7.87
CA LEU A 58 4.12 33.37 8.31
C LEU A 58 5.59 33.52 7.96
N TYR A 59 6.07 34.69 7.51
CA TYR A 59 7.50 34.95 7.36
C TYR A 59 7.88 36.36 7.78
N ASP A 60 7.64 36.66 9.06
CA ASP A 60 8.47 37.59 9.83
C ASP A 60 9.10 36.77 10.95
N ASP A 61 10.30 36.20 10.70
CA ASP A 61 11.30 36.05 11.77
C ASP A 61 12.69 35.87 11.13
N ASP A 62 13.46 36.95 11.17
CA ASP A 62 14.90 37.00 10.91
C ASP A 62 15.67 36.34 12.06
N GLY A 63 16.76 35.62 11.78
CA GLY A 63 17.65 35.18 12.87
C GLY A 63 18.78 34.21 12.53
N ASP A 64 19.86 34.75 11.94
CA ASP A 64 21.28 34.46 12.15
C ASP A 64 21.91 33.04 12.04
N GLU A 65 22.82 32.97 11.05
CA GLU A 65 24.23 32.54 11.12
C GLU A 65 24.71 31.53 12.21
N SER A 66 25.37 30.44 11.77
CA SER A 66 26.86 30.35 11.78
C SER A 66 27.42 28.91 11.68
N ASN A 67 28.61 28.84 11.07
CA ASN A 67 29.50 27.70 10.79
C ASN A 67 29.82 26.74 11.96
N SER A 68 30.17 25.48 11.64
CA SER A 68 31.52 24.93 11.89
C SER A 68 31.68 23.49 11.41
N GLU A 69 32.81 23.26 10.75
CA GLU A 69 33.44 21.99 10.40
C GLU A 69 33.85 21.16 11.63
N GLY A 70 34.14 19.86 11.43
CA GLY A 70 34.82 19.04 12.43
C GLY A 70 34.88 17.53 12.11
N GLU A 71 35.93 17.13 11.40
CA GLU A 71 36.38 15.74 11.25
C GLU A 71 36.69 15.08 12.61
N HIS A 72 36.55 13.75 12.72
CA HIS A 72 37.63 12.89 13.24
C HIS A 72 37.34 11.38 13.05
N LYS A 73 38.21 10.75 12.24
CA LYS A 73 38.45 9.30 12.20
C LYS A 73 39.06 8.81 13.51
N LYS A 74 38.76 7.57 13.93
CA LYS A 74 39.73 6.66 14.56
C LYS A 74 39.38 5.19 14.30
N GLN A 75 40.34 4.51 13.68
CA GLN A 75 40.50 3.07 13.56
C GLN A 75 41.28 2.53 14.77
N GLN A 76 41.01 1.28 15.14
CA GLN A 76 41.90 0.23 15.71
C GLN A 76 41.00 -0.78 16.47
N ALA A 77 41.26 -2.07 16.59
CA ALA A 77 42.03 -3.10 15.89
C ALA A 77 41.70 -4.42 16.64
N ASP A 78 41.69 -5.52 15.90
CA ASP A 78 42.02 -6.93 16.23
C ASP A 78 42.09 -7.43 17.68
N ASP A 79 41.39 -8.55 17.95
CA ASP A 79 41.87 -9.80 18.59
C ASP A 79 40.67 -10.78 18.64
N ASP A 80 40.62 -11.86 17.86
CA ASP A 80 41.29 -13.16 17.97
C ASP A 80 40.70 -14.16 19.00
N ASN A 81 40.38 -15.34 18.46
CA ASN A 81 40.20 -16.67 19.04
C ASN A 81 39.10 -17.01 20.07
N GLY A 82 38.27 -17.98 19.67
CA GLY A 82 38.41 -19.31 20.28
C GLY A 82 37.19 -19.97 20.94
N THR A 83 36.68 -20.99 20.26
CA THR A 83 36.41 -22.34 20.82
C THR A 83 35.07 -22.62 21.50
N GLU A 84 34.29 -23.45 20.77
CA GLU A 84 33.57 -24.64 21.21
C GLU A 84 33.31 -24.84 22.71
N SER A 85 32.03 -24.99 23.06
CA SER A 85 31.61 -25.79 24.21
C SER A 85 30.69 -26.91 23.75
N SER A 86 30.96 -28.06 24.32
CA SER A 86 30.56 -29.39 23.92
C SER A 86 29.65 -30.00 24.98
N LEU A 87 28.80 -30.92 24.54
CA LEU A 87 28.21 -32.04 25.28
C LEU A 87 27.16 -31.79 26.35
N ILE A 88 25.95 -32.28 26.07
CA ILE A 88 25.31 -33.29 26.94
C ILE A 88 24.93 -34.51 26.10
N THR A 89 25.57 -35.64 26.41
CA THR A 89 25.30 -37.01 25.93
C THR A 89 24.38 -37.78 26.88
N GLY A 90 23.57 -38.67 26.31
CA GLY A 90 22.93 -39.84 26.96
C GLY A 90 21.42 -39.82 26.80
N ASN A 91 20.71 -40.87 26.37
CA ASN A 91 21.07 -42.26 26.11
C ASN A 91 19.92 -42.93 25.32
N GLU A 92 20.26 -43.86 24.43
CA GLU A 92 19.49 -45.04 24.00
C GLU A 92 18.08 -44.92 23.35
N GLY A 93 18.01 -45.37 22.08
CA GLY A 93 17.11 -46.49 21.76
C GLY A 93 15.72 -46.19 21.19
N ILE A 94 15.48 -45.02 20.61
CA ILE A 94 14.28 -44.78 19.78
C ILE A 94 14.76 -44.64 18.34
N GLY A 95 14.16 -45.42 17.43
CA GLY A 95 14.47 -45.35 16.01
C GLY A 95 14.49 -43.91 15.56
N LYS A 96 15.49 -43.53 14.75
CA LYS A 96 15.54 -42.24 14.07
C LYS A 96 14.29 -42.15 13.18
N GLU A 97 13.16 -41.75 13.76
CA GLU A 97 12.16 -41.00 13.04
C GLU A 97 12.92 -39.78 12.55
N ASP A 98 13.15 -39.73 11.23
CA ASP A 98 13.63 -38.53 10.57
C ASP A 98 12.66 -37.41 10.99
N TYR A 99 13.05 -36.59 11.96
CA TYR A 99 12.31 -35.39 12.32
C TYR A 99 12.38 -34.49 11.08
N TYR A 100 11.31 -34.49 10.30
CA TYR A 100 11.22 -33.68 9.10
C TYR A 100 10.98 -32.23 9.51
N GLU A 101 11.90 -31.37 9.14
CA GLU A 101 11.72 -29.93 9.17
C GLU A 101 10.74 -29.56 8.05
N ILE A 102 9.59 -28.98 8.40
CA ILE A 102 8.62 -28.50 7.42
C ILE A 102 9.20 -27.22 6.83
N GLU A 103 9.65 -27.25 5.59
CA GLU A 103 10.05 -26.04 4.88
C GLU A 103 8.81 -25.22 4.51
N PRO A 104 8.66 -23.98 5.02
CA PRO A 104 7.56 -23.11 4.63
C PRO A 104 7.70 -22.65 3.17
N LEU A 105 6.59 -22.25 2.53
CA LEU A 105 6.62 -21.64 1.19
C LEU A 105 7.08 -20.20 1.24
N THR A 106 6.86 -19.55 2.37
CA THR A 106 7.20 -18.16 2.62
C THR A 106 8.30 -18.02 3.67
N CYS A 107 9.08 -16.93 3.60
CA CYS A 107 10.13 -16.64 4.57
C CYS A 107 9.52 -16.36 5.96
N SER A 108 10.35 -16.27 7.00
CA SER A 108 9.83 -15.81 8.31
C SER A 108 9.44 -14.33 8.23
N PHE A 109 8.46 -13.94 9.03
CA PHE A 109 7.92 -12.58 9.01
C PHE A 109 8.99 -11.55 9.43
N GLU A 110 9.75 -11.86 10.47
CA GLU A 110 10.84 -11.03 11.00
C GLU A 110 11.92 -10.77 9.95
N GLU A 111 12.35 -11.79 9.22
CA GLU A 111 13.35 -11.64 8.14
C GLU A 111 12.86 -10.69 7.04
N VAL A 112 11.58 -10.78 6.66
CA VAL A 112 11.02 -9.90 5.61
C VAL A 112 10.88 -8.47 6.11
N ILE A 113 10.45 -8.26 7.36
CA ILE A 113 10.41 -6.92 7.98
C ILE A 113 11.80 -6.29 8.02
N ASP A 114 12.81 -7.03 8.45
CA ASP A 114 14.18 -6.51 8.57
C ASP A 114 14.73 -6.09 7.21
N ASN A 115 14.48 -6.90 6.17
CA ASN A 115 14.89 -6.58 4.81
C ASN A 115 14.15 -5.35 4.27
N LEU A 116 12.84 -5.27 4.49
CA LEU A 116 12.02 -4.12 4.08
C LEU A 116 12.44 -2.83 4.78
N THR A 117 12.75 -2.91 6.07
CA THR A 117 13.21 -1.78 6.86
C THR A 117 14.54 -1.26 6.32
N LYS A 118 15.49 -2.15 6.02
CA LYS A 118 16.77 -1.80 5.38
C LYS A 118 16.58 -1.17 4.00
N GLU A 119 15.65 -1.67 3.19
CA GLU A 119 15.33 -1.09 1.88
C GLU A 119 14.86 0.36 1.99
N VAL A 120 14.02 0.67 2.99
CA VAL A 120 13.50 2.03 3.18
C VAL A 120 14.63 2.98 3.59
N TYR A 121 15.54 2.55 4.48
CA TYR A 121 16.70 3.36 4.86
C TYR A 121 17.72 3.54 3.74
N ALA A 122 17.85 2.59 2.83
CA ALA A 122 18.77 2.67 1.70
C ALA A 122 18.30 3.64 0.60
N ARG A 123 17.04 4.09 0.62
CA ARG A 123 16.48 4.97 -0.41
C ARG A 123 16.88 6.42 -0.18
N ALA A 124 17.77 6.92 -1.04
CA ALA A 124 18.03 8.34 -1.19
C ALA A 124 16.81 9.09 -1.74
N ASP A 125 16.72 10.40 -1.49
CA ASP A 125 15.67 11.35 -1.93
C ASP A 125 15.27 11.25 -3.41
N GLN A 126 14.41 10.30 -3.78
CA GLN A 126 14.01 10.09 -5.17
C GLN A 126 12.73 10.82 -5.58
N VAL A 127 11.88 11.23 -4.62
CA VAL A 127 10.61 11.93 -4.91
C VAL A 127 10.39 13.06 -3.89
N ARG A 128 10.93 14.24 -4.18
CA ARG A 128 10.77 15.43 -3.32
C ARG A 128 9.71 16.40 -3.82
N GLU A 129 9.58 16.55 -5.13
CA GLU A 129 8.73 17.58 -5.73
C GLU A 129 7.26 17.14 -5.81
N ASP A 130 6.33 18.04 -5.45
CA ASP A 130 4.90 17.75 -5.46
C ASP A 130 4.36 17.39 -6.86
N PHE A 131 4.97 17.94 -7.91
CA PHE A 131 4.65 17.55 -9.29
C PHE A 131 4.97 16.07 -9.56
N GLN A 132 6.10 15.56 -9.03
CA GLN A 132 6.47 14.14 -9.15
C GLN A 132 5.51 13.25 -8.37
N LYS A 133 5.08 13.69 -7.18
CA LYS A 133 4.07 13.00 -6.37
C LYS A 133 2.74 12.87 -7.12
N SER A 134 2.23 13.98 -7.66
CA SER A 134 0.98 13.98 -8.43
C SER A 134 1.06 13.09 -9.68
N ARG A 135 2.19 13.16 -10.41
CA ARG A 135 2.42 12.31 -11.59
C ARG A 135 2.46 10.82 -11.23
N LEU A 136 3.08 10.47 -10.10
CA LEU A 136 3.11 9.10 -9.61
C LEU A 136 1.71 8.59 -9.26
N ILE A 137 0.91 9.38 -8.54
CA ILE A 137 -0.47 9.00 -8.19
C ILE A 137 -1.30 8.78 -9.47
N ASN A 138 -1.22 9.69 -10.44
CA ASN A 138 -1.90 9.52 -11.73
C ASN A 138 -1.48 8.25 -12.45
N TYR A 139 -0.18 7.94 -12.46
CA TYR A 139 0.34 6.70 -13.04
C TYR A 139 -0.20 5.45 -12.32
N ILE A 140 -0.22 5.46 -10.99
CA ILE A 140 -0.79 4.38 -10.17
C ILE A 140 -2.28 4.19 -10.52
N ASP A 141 -3.05 5.27 -10.61
CA ASP A 141 -4.46 5.23 -10.99
C ASP A 141 -4.67 4.66 -12.40
N GLU A 142 -3.82 5.02 -13.37
CA GLU A 142 -3.85 4.43 -14.71
C GLU A 142 -3.59 2.91 -14.67
N GLN A 143 -2.60 2.45 -13.88
CA GLN A 143 -2.33 1.02 -13.72
C GLN A 143 -3.50 0.29 -13.07
N PHE A 144 -4.12 0.87 -12.04
CA PHE A 144 -5.34 0.35 -11.44
C PHE A 144 -6.46 0.16 -12.47
N LEU A 145 -6.70 1.17 -13.32
CA LEU A 145 -7.72 1.09 -14.35
C LEU A 145 -7.43 -0.01 -15.37
N ILE A 146 -6.17 -0.23 -15.72
CA ILE A 146 -5.76 -1.33 -16.60
C ILE A 146 -6.08 -2.68 -15.97
N ILE A 147 -5.67 -2.91 -14.72
CA ILE A 147 -5.95 -4.15 -13.98
C ILE A 147 -7.46 -4.39 -13.87
N GLN A 148 -8.21 -3.35 -13.47
CA GLN A 148 -9.66 -3.43 -13.33
C GLN A 148 -10.35 -3.71 -14.66
N ARG A 149 -9.89 -3.11 -15.77
CA ARG A 149 -10.42 -3.39 -17.12
C ARG A 149 -10.15 -4.81 -17.54
N ASN A 150 -8.95 -5.32 -17.31
CA ASN A 150 -8.57 -6.70 -17.62
C ASN A 150 -9.42 -7.70 -16.83
N TYR A 151 -9.62 -7.45 -15.54
CA TYR A 151 -10.51 -8.23 -14.69
C TYR A 151 -11.97 -8.19 -15.19
N LYS A 152 -12.54 -7.01 -15.43
CA LYS A 152 -13.93 -6.91 -15.93
C LYS A 152 -14.10 -7.57 -17.30
N ARG A 153 -13.12 -7.40 -18.19
CA ARG A 153 -13.12 -8.00 -19.53
C ARG A 153 -13.11 -9.52 -19.46
N SER A 154 -12.26 -10.12 -18.63
CA SER A 154 -12.22 -11.58 -18.46
C SER A 154 -13.49 -12.15 -17.83
N ARG A 155 -14.21 -11.37 -17.02
CA ARG A 155 -15.52 -11.77 -16.47
C ARG A 155 -16.66 -11.66 -17.48
N SER A 156 -16.55 -10.73 -18.43
CA SER A 156 -17.58 -10.49 -19.45
C SER A 156 -17.38 -11.29 -20.73
N SER A 157 -16.14 -11.65 -21.05
CA SER A 157 -15.77 -12.30 -22.31
C SER A 157 -15.40 -13.76 -22.07
N VAL A 158 -15.89 -14.64 -22.94
CA VAL A 158 -15.57 -16.08 -22.90
C VAL A 158 -14.16 -16.36 -23.46
N THR A 159 -13.57 -15.43 -24.21
CA THR A 159 -12.33 -15.68 -24.99
C THR A 159 -11.04 -15.28 -24.30
N GLU A 160 -11.08 -14.46 -23.25
CA GLU A 160 -9.88 -13.95 -22.58
C GLU A 160 -9.85 -14.40 -21.13
N SER A 161 -8.91 -15.28 -20.80
CA SER A 161 -8.68 -15.70 -19.42
C SER A 161 -7.68 -14.75 -18.75
N TYR A 162 -8.14 -14.10 -17.67
CA TYR A 162 -7.27 -13.38 -16.76
C TYR A 162 -7.26 -14.15 -15.45
N SER A 163 -6.25 -15.02 -15.28
CA SER A 163 -6.15 -15.88 -14.10
C SER A 163 -5.89 -15.04 -12.85
N LEU A 164 -6.31 -15.55 -11.68
CA LEU A 164 -6.03 -14.85 -10.42
C LEU A 164 -4.53 -14.67 -10.21
N LEU A 165 -3.69 -15.65 -10.53
CA LEU A 165 -2.24 -15.52 -10.38
C LEU A 165 -1.65 -14.41 -11.26
N THR A 166 -2.21 -14.19 -12.47
CA THR A 166 -1.81 -13.05 -13.31
C THR A 166 -2.26 -11.73 -12.68
N LEU A 167 -3.49 -11.68 -12.16
CA LEU A 167 -4.01 -10.50 -11.44
C LEU A 167 -3.15 -10.15 -10.22
N LEU A 168 -2.80 -11.15 -9.40
CA LEU A 168 -1.94 -10.96 -8.23
C LEU A 168 -0.54 -10.51 -8.64
N SER A 169 0.01 -11.03 -9.74
CA SER A 169 1.30 -10.57 -10.27
C SER A 169 1.27 -9.10 -10.70
N ASP A 170 0.21 -8.67 -11.39
CA ASP A 170 0.06 -7.27 -11.80
C ASP A 170 -0.16 -6.33 -10.60
N LEU A 171 -0.94 -6.77 -9.61
CA LEU A 171 -1.07 -6.05 -8.34
C LEU A 171 0.26 -6.02 -7.56
N SER A 172 1.05 -7.09 -7.58
CA SER A 172 2.36 -7.12 -6.92
C SER A 172 3.29 -6.04 -7.47
N LYS A 173 3.36 -5.89 -8.79
CA LYS A 173 4.15 -4.82 -9.43
C LYS A 173 3.68 -3.44 -8.97
N LEU A 174 2.36 -3.25 -8.87
CA LEU A 174 1.78 -1.99 -8.41
C LEU A 174 2.10 -1.72 -6.94
N ILE A 175 2.00 -2.74 -6.07
CA ILE A 175 2.40 -2.67 -4.66
C ILE A 175 3.88 -2.32 -4.55
N ASP A 176 4.75 -2.92 -5.37
CA ASP A 176 6.18 -2.62 -5.35
C ASP A 176 6.44 -1.16 -5.77
N ILE A 177 5.74 -0.64 -6.79
CA ILE A 177 5.84 0.78 -7.17
C ILE A 177 5.40 1.69 -6.02
N ILE A 178 4.26 1.39 -5.38
CA ILE A 178 3.76 2.14 -4.23
C ILE A 178 4.78 2.07 -3.09
N TRP A 179 5.27 0.88 -2.77
CA TRP A 179 6.24 0.65 -1.73
C TRP A 179 7.54 1.40 -1.99
N HIS A 180 8.09 1.34 -3.21
CA HIS A 180 9.30 2.06 -3.60
C HIS A 180 9.16 3.58 -3.53
N SER A 181 7.93 4.10 -3.64
CA SER A 181 7.67 5.52 -3.43
C SER A 181 7.69 5.95 -1.96
N VAL A 182 7.52 5.01 -1.02
CA VAL A 182 7.66 5.26 0.42
C VAL A 182 9.13 5.54 0.71
N ASN A 183 9.39 6.71 1.29
CA ASN A 183 10.72 7.17 1.67
C ASN A 183 10.66 7.85 3.04
N THR A 184 11.79 7.94 3.73
CA THR A 184 11.90 8.56 5.05
C THR A 184 11.99 10.08 5.01
N TYR A 185 11.89 10.75 3.85
CA TYR A 185 12.08 12.20 3.79
C TYR A 185 10.78 12.95 3.52
N SER A 186 9.82 12.29 2.86
CA SER A 186 8.48 12.77 2.63
C SER A 186 7.48 11.92 3.41
N GLY A 187 6.49 12.56 4.02
CA GLY A 187 5.35 11.84 4.60
C GLY A 187 4.59 11.05 3.54
N LEU A 188 3.66 10.19 3.97
CA LEU A 188 2.75 9.51 3.03
C LEU A 188 1.90 10.56 2.32
N PHE A 189 1.82 10.46 1.00
CA PHE A 189 1.11 11.38 0.10
C PHE A 189 0.08 10.64 -0.78
N GLY A 190 -0.62 9.65 -0.19
CA GLY A 190 -1.65 8.85 -0.86
C GLY A 190 -1.28 7.39 -1.06
N GLN A 191 -0.07 6.96 -0.70
CA GLN A 191 0.30 5.54 -0.72
C GLN A 191 -0.62 4.70 0.18
N ASP A 192 -1.00 5.25 1.33
CA ASP A 192 -1.93 4.63 2.26
C ASP A 192 -3.31 4.43 1.62
N ASP A 193 -3.85 5.44 0.96
CA ASP A 193 -5.12 5.32 0.24
C ASP A 193 -5.04 4.33 -0.92
N CYS A 194 -3.92 4.32 -1.67
CA CYS A 194 -3.70 3.33 -2.72
C CYS A 194 -3.68 1.91 -2.15
N LEU A 195 -2.94 1.65 -1.07
CA LEU A 195 -2.89 0.32 -0.45
C LEU A 195 -4.25 -0.12 0.10
N VAL A 196 -4.98 0.77 0.76
CA VAL A 196 -6.33 0.49 1.25
C VAL A 196 -7.28 0.17 0.09
N ARG A 197 -7.14 0.86 -1.04
CA ARG A 197 -7.89 0.56 -2.27
C ARG A 197 -7.54 -0.81 -2.84
N ILE A 198 -6.25 -1.20 -2.88
CA ILE A 198 -5.85 -2.56 -3.29
C ILE A 198 -6.52 -3.60 -2.41
N LEU A 199 -6.50 -3.42 -1.08
CA LEU A 199 -7.12 -4.37 -0.15
C LEU A 199 -8.63 -4.49 -0.36
N GLY A 200 -9.31 -3.36 -0.57
CA GLY A 200 -10.75 -3.35 -0.87
C GLY A 200 -11.06 -4.08 -2.16
N ASP A 201 -10.35 -3.75 -3.24
CA ASP A 201 -10.56 -4.38 -4.55
C ASP A 201 -10.19 -5.88 -4.54
N LEU A 202 -9.21 -6.30 -3.73
CA LEU A 202 -8.83 -7.71 -3.57
C LEU A 202 -9.98 -8.57 -3.04
N GLU A 203 -10.84 -8.02 -2.17
CA GLU A 203 -12.04 -8.72 -1.69
C GLU A 203 -12.93 -9.15 -2.86
N ASP A 204 -13.17 -8.23 -3.81
CA ASP A 204 -13.96 -8.49 -5.01
C ASP A 204 -13.20 -9.34 -6.04
N TYR A 205 -11.89 -9.15 -6.16
CA TYR A 205 -11.07 -9.87 -7.12
C TYR A 205 -10.91 -11.33 -6.75
N VAL A 206 -10.69 -11.67 -5.48
CA VAL A 206 -10.46 -13.07 -5.06
C VAL A 206 -11.77 -13.86 -5.10
N TYR A 207 -12.91 -13.25 -4.77
CA TYR A 207 -14.20 -13.93 -4.61
C TYR A 207 -14.60 -14.87 -5.77
N PRO A 208 -14.59 -14.46 -7.05
CA PRO A 208 -15.14 -15.27 -8.14
C PRO A 208 -14.20 -16.36 -8.69
N TYR A 209 -12.92 -16.38 -8.29
CA TYR A 209 -11.98 -17.38 -8.83
C TYR A 209 -12.07 -18.70 -8.07
N THR A 210 -12.04 -19.78 -8.82
CA THR A 210 -11.64 -21.10 -8.33
C THR A 210 -10.15 -21.28 -8.59
N LEU A 211 -9.44 -21.88 -7.64
CA LEU A 211 -8.01 -22.11 -7.72
C LEU A 211 -7.73 -23.59 -7.56
N PHE A 212 -6.62 -24.04 -8.17
CA PHE A 212 -6.02 -25.35 -7.92
C PHE A 212 -6.88 -26.57 -8.28
N GLU A 213 -7.94 -26.42 -9.09
CA GLU A 213 -8.88 -27.51 -9.40
C GLU A 213 -8.29 -28.63 -10.30
N ASP A 214 -7.20 -28.37 -11.02
CA ASP A 214 -6.66 -29.29 -12.06
C ASP A 214 -5.15 -29.60 -11.97
N SER A 215 -4.49 -29.33 -10.85
CA SER A 215 -3.03 -29.54 -10.77
C SER A 215 -2.66 -30.99 -10.44
N SER A 216 -2.66 -31.85 -11.46
CA SER A 216 -2.09 -33.21 -11.36
C SER A 216 -0.59 -33.20 -11.05
N ASP A 217 0.09 -32.09 -11.38
CA ASP A 217 1.50 -31.87 -11.09
C ASP A 217 1.67 -31.16 -9.75
N LEU A 218 2.31 -31.85 -8.81
CA LEU A 218 2.56 -31.36 -7.46
C LEU A 218 3.58 -30.22 -7.43
N ASP A 219 4.56 -30.22 -8.34
CA ASP A 219 5.60 -29.19 -8.38
C ASP A 219 5.03 -27.89 -8.93
N ALA A 220 4.20 -27.99 -9.99
CA ALA A 220 3.45 -26.85 -10.51
C ALA A 220 2.48 -26.28 -9.44
N LEU A 221 1.78 -27.16 -8.72
CA LEU A 221 0.91 -26.75 -7.62
C LEU A 221 1.68 -26.00 -6.53
N LYS A 222 2.85 -26.52 -6.12
CA LYS A 222 3.71 -25.89 -5.13
C LYS A 222 4.13 -24.49 -5.57
N GLN A 223 4.51 -24.31 -6.82
CA GLN A 223 4.87 -22.99 -7.37
C GLN A 223 3.68 -22.02 -7.38
N GLN A 224 2.49 -22.49 -7.75
CA GLN A 224 1.28 -21.66 -7.72
C GLN A 224 0.91 -21.24 -6.31
N LEU A 225 0.99 -22.16 -5.33
CA LEU A 225 0.78 -21.86 -3.92
C LEU A 225 1.82 -20.88 -3.40
N GLN A 226 3.09 -21.06 -3.75
CA GLN A 226 4.16 -20.16 -3.38
C GLN A 226 3.88 -18.73 -3.88
N HIS A 227 3.55 -18.58 -5.16
CA HIS A 227 3.22 -17.26 -5.72
C HIS A 227 2.00 -16.63 -5.04
N TYR A 228 0.97 -17.44 -4.73
CA TYR A 228 -0.22 -16.99 -4.01
C TYR A 228 0.10 -16.49 -2.60
N PHE A 229 0.82 -17.28 -1.79
CA PHE A 229 1.15 -16.90 -0.41
C PHE A 229 2.19 -15.79 -0.33
N GLN A 230 3.17 -15.75 -1.23
CA GLN A 230 4.16 -14.66 -1.30
C GLN A 230 3.50 -13.30 -1.55
N PHE A 231 2.48 -13.25 -2.40
CA PHE A 231 1.71 -12.02 -2.61
C PHE A 231 1.09 -11.50 -1.31
N PHE A 232 0.38 -12.37 -0.57
CA PHE A 232 -0.27 -11.97 0.67
C PHE A 232 0.73 -11.67 1.79
N GLN A 233 1.81 -12.43 1.90
CA GLN A 233 2.89 -12.13 2.84
C GLN A 233 3.49 -10.76 2.57
N ARG A 234 3.79 -10.45 1.30
CA ARG A 234 4.37 -9.16 0.91
C ARG A 234 3.46 -8.01 1.32
N LEU A 235 2.17 -8.13 1.02
CA LEU A 235 1.16 -7.13 1.37
C LEU A 235 1.01 -6.99 2.89
N ASP A 236 0.93 -8.10 3.62
CA ASP A 236 0.85 -8.16 5.07
C ASP A 236 2.06 -7.47 5.73
N THR A 237 3.26 -7.76 5.23
CA THR A 237 4.50 -7.21 5.81
C THR A 237 4.63 -5.71 5.55
N ILE A 238 4.31 -5.24 4.34
CA ILE A 238 4.32 -3.80 4.03
C ILE A 238 3.34 -3.06 4.93
N LEU A 239 2.11 -3.56 5.06
CA LEU A 239 1.10 -2.91 5.88
C LEU A 239 1.46 -2.95 7.37
N SER A 240 1.96 -4.08 7.86
CA SER A 240 2.44 -4.22 9.24
C SER A 240 3.53 -3.20 9.56
N LEU A 241 4.50 -3.03 8.67
CA LEU A 241 5.58 -2.06 8.83
C LEU A 241 5.05 -0.62 8.84
N LEU A 242 4.06 -0.31 8.01
CA LEU A 242 3.41 1.01 8.00
C LEU A 242 2.47 1.23 9.20
N ILE A 243 1.93 0.17 9.81
CA ILE A 243 1.15 0.23 11.06
C ILE A 243 2.07 0.49 12.26
N ASP A 244 3.22 -0.18 12.35
CA ASP A 244 4.21 0.03 13.42
C ASP A 244 4.89 1.40 13.29
N GLY A 245 5.04 1.82 12.04
CA GLY A 245 5.64 3.08 11.63
C GLY A 245 7.13 2.93 11.39
N VAL A 246 7.59 3.46 10.26
CA VAL A 246 9.02 3.48 9.91
C VAL A 246 9.69 4.70 10.56
N PRO A 247 10.79 4.54 11.31
CA PRO A 247 11.49 5.68 11.92
C PRO A 247 12.05 6.59 10.82
N GLN A 248 11.66 7.87 10.83
CA GLN A 248 11.97 8.81 9.76
C GLN A 248 13.38 9.43 9.88
N GLU A 249 14.03 9.27 11.04
CA GLU A 249 15.44 9.56 11.36
C GLU A 249 15.70 9.06 12.79
N ALA A 250 16.94 9.12 13.32
CA ALA A 250 17.26 8.58 14.66
C ALA A 250 16.36 9.11 15.80
N ASN A 251 15.78 10.31 15.65
CA ASN A 251 14.81 10.91 16.58
C ASN A 251 13.59 11.55 15.87
N GLY A 252 13.36 11.21 14.60
CA GLY A 252 12.27 11.79 13.80
C GLY A 252 10.89 11.20 14.14
N PRO A 253 9.79 11.87 13.73
CA PRO A 253 8.46 11.27 13.77
C PRO A 253 8.45 9.93 13.02
N ARG A 254 7.59 8.99 13.39
CA ARG A 254 7.48 7.73 12.63
C ARG A 254 6.53 7.93 11.45
N LEU A 255 6.95 7.48 10.27
CA LEU A 255 6.10 7.38 9.10
C LEU A 255 5.10 6.23 9.31
N LYS A 256 3.88 6.56 9.71
CA LYS A 256 2.86 5.60 10.13
C LYS A 256 1.53 5.88 9.43
N LEU A 257 0.73 4.83 9.22
CA LEU A 257 -0.64 4.96 8.76
C LEU A 257 -1.49 5.77 9.75
N TYR A 258 -2.41 6.58 9.22
CA TYR A 258 -3.42 7.23 10.05
C TYR A 258 -4.32 6.19 10.74
N ALA A 259 -4.74 6.49 11.97
CA ALA A 259 -5.59 5.58 12.76
C ALA A 259 -6.88 5.16 12.02
N THR A 260 -7.46 6.07 11.24
CA THR A 260 -8.64 5.80 10.40
C THR A 260 -8.35 4.76 9.31
N GLN A 261 -7.17 4.79 8.70
CA GLN A 261 -6.75 3.80 7.72
C GLN A 261 -6.54 2.44 8.36
N VAL A 262 -5.94 2.39 9.55
CA VAL A 262 -5.77 1.12 10.31
C VAL A 262 -7.13 0.49 10.58
N VAL A 263 -8.13 1.25 11.03
CA VAL A 263 -9.50 0.75 11.25
C VAL A 263 -10.12 0.22 9.95
N ARG A 264 -9.92 0.91 8.81
CA ARG A 264 -10.40 0.46 7.49
C ARG A 264 -9.73 -0.86 7.08
N ILE A 265 -8.41 -0.96 7.22
CA ILE A 265 -7.63 -2.16 6.92
C ILE A 265 -8.17 -3.33 7.75
N ASN A 266 -8.36 -3.16 9.06
CA ASN A 266 -8.84 -4.22 9.93
C ASN A 266 -10.22 -4.74 9.52
N SER A 267 -11.13 -3.82 9.18
CA SER A 267 -12.45 -4.17 8.66
C SER A 267 -12.36 -5.00 7.39
N ILE A 268 -11.48 -4.62 6.46
CA ILE A 268 -11.26 -5.36 5.21
C ILE A 268 -10.60 -6.72 5.50
N MET A 269 -9.59 -6.78 6.38
CA MET A 269 -8.87 -8.02 6.72
C MET A 269 -9.77 -9.06 7.37
N GLY A 270 -10.72 -8.63 8.20
CA GLY A 270 -11.73 -9.51 8.77
C GLY A 270 -12.57 -10.26 7.72
N ARG A 271 -12.71 -9.70 6.51
CA ARG A 271 -13.43 -10.34 5.38
C ARG A 271 -12.50 -11.01 4.38
N LEU A 272 -11.36 -10.40 4.09
CA LEU A 272 -10.40 -10.92 3.12
C LEU A 272 -9.70 -12.19 3.62
N ARG A 273 -9.31 -12.25 4.90
CA ARG A 273 -8.64 -13.43 5.46
C ARG A 273 -9.43 -14.74 5.28
N PRO A 274 -10.69 -14.85 5.73
CA PRO A 274 -11.46 -16.08 5.53
C PRO A 274 -11.68 -16.37 4.04
N LEU A 275 -11.79 -15.34 3.19
CA LEU A 275 -11.92 -15.51 1.75
C LEU A 275 -10.66 -16.14 1.15
N VAL A 276 -9.47 -15.62 1.46
CA VAL A 276 -8.17 -16.15 1.00
C VAL A 276 -7.96 -17.59 1.45
N ILE A 277 -8.31 -17.91 2.70
CA ILE A 277 -8.23 -19.27 3.26
C ILE A 277 -9.22 -20.21 2.57
N SER A 278 -10.43 -19.73 2.25
CA SER A 278 -11.44 -20.55 1.58
C SER A 278 -10.96 -21.08 0.22
N LYS A 279 -10.10 -20.34 -0.49
CA LYS A 279 -9.58 -20.73 -1.81
C LYS A 279 -8.63 -21.93 -1.77
N VAL A 280 -7.96 -22.16 -0.65
CA VAL A 280 -7.06 -23.30 -0.46
C VAL A 280 -7.71 -24.45 0.30
N THR A 281 -8.92 -24.25 0.85
CA THR A 281 -9.61 -25.24 1.68
C THR A 281 -9.99 -26.50 0.89
N SER A 282 -10.50 -26.34 -0.33
CA SER A 282 -10.84 -27.48 -1.20
C SER A 282 -9.60 -28.31 -1.52
N LEU A 283 -8.48 -27.65 -1.83
CA LEU A 283 -7.21 -28.31 -2.09
C LEU A 283 -6.69 -29.06 -0.85
N LYS A 284 -6.76 -28.45 0.33
CA LYS A 284 -6.39 -29.12 1.58
C LYS A 284 -7.17 -30.41 1.79
N ASN A 285 -8.48 -30.39 1.55
CA ASN A 285 -9.32 -31.58 1.67
C ASN A 285 -8.94 -32.66 0.64
N GLN A 286 -8.60 -32.26 -0.59
CA GLN A 286 -8.10 -33.16 -1.62
C GLN A 286 -6.76 -33.80 -1.22
N LEU A 287 -5.78 -33.01 -0.78
CA LEU A 287 -4.47 -33.52 -0.33
C LEU A 287 -4.60 -34.47 0.87
N SER A 288 -5.49 -34.17 1.82
CA SER A 288 -5.78 -35.05 2.95
C SER A 288 -6.36 -36.39 2.51
N TYR A 289 -7.30 -36.37 1.55
CA TYR A 289 -7.89 -37.58 0.98
C TYR A 289 -6.86 -38.41 0.20
N GLU A 290 -6.04 -37.78 -0.64
CA GLU A 290 -4.98 -38.44 -1.40
C GLU A 290 -3.91 -39.05 -0.50
N SER A 291 -3.51 -38.32 0.55
CA SER A 291 -2.58 -38.82 1.57
C SER A 291 -3.10 -40.13 2.18
N HIS A 292 -4.39 -40.19 2.55
CA HIS A 292 -4.99 -41.41 3.07
C HIS A 292 -5.01 -42.57 2.05
N ILE A 293 -5.25 -42.29 0.76
CA ILE A 293 -5.18 -43.31 -0.30
C ILE A 293 -3.76 -43.87 -0.43
N TYR A 294 -2.74 -43.01 -0.50
CA TYR A 294 -1.36 -43.45 -0.65
C TYR A 294 -0.88 -44.26 0.56
N ALA A 295 -1.32 -43.90 1.76
CA ALA A 295 -1.08 -44.68 2.97
C ALA A 295 -1.65 -46.10 2.86
N GLN A 296 -2.88 -46.25 2.35
CA GLN A 296 -3.51 -47.57 2.17
C GLN A 296 -2.83 -48.41 1.08
N LYS A 297 -2.35 -47.77 0.00
CA LYS A 297 -1.65 -48.45 -1.09
C LYS A 297 -0.20 -48.83 -0.76
N GLY A 298 0.34 -48.32 0.36
CA GLY A 298 1.75 -48.53 0.73
C GLY A 298 2.74 -47.72 -0.13
N GLU A 299 2.26 -46.71 -0.86
CA GLU A 299 3.07 -45.84 -1.72
C GLU A 299 3.76 -44.76 -0.86
N LYS A 300 4.82 -45.17 -0.16
CA LYS A 300 5.50 -44.34 0.84
C LYS A 300 6.00 -42.99 0.29
N GLU A 301 6.49 -42.94 -0.95
CA GLU A 301 7.02 -41.70 -1.53
C GLU A 301 5.91 -40.70 -1.87
N SER A 302 4.84 -41.16 -2.54
CA SER A 302 3.67 -40.34 -2.88
C SER A 302 2.98 -39.81 -1.63
N TYR A 303 2.79 -40.69 -0.63
CA TYR A 303 2.28 -40.32 0.69
C TYR A 303 3.11 -39.20 1.31
N ARG A 304 4.45 -39.34 1.33
CA ARG A 304 5.35 -38.35 1.93
C ARG A 304 5.23 -36.99 1.25
N LYS A 305 5.21 -36.95 -0.09
CA LYS A 305 5.12 -35.69 -0.86
C LYS A 305 3.82 -34.95 -0.59
N VAL A 306 2.68 -35.66 -0.66
CA VAL A 306 1.35 -35.08 -0.43
C VAL A 306 1.17 -34.64 1.02
N ASN A 307 1.62 -35.45 1.97
CA ASN A 307 1.52 -35.13 3.39
C ASN A 307 2.40 -33.93 3.77
N ASN A 308 3.61 -33.84 3.20
CA ASN A 308 4.47 -32.67 3.38
C ASN A 308 3.77 -31.41 2.84
N LEU A 309 3.26 -31.45 1.60
CA LEU A 309 2.55 -30.29 1.03
C LEU A 309 1.32 -29.89 1.86
N SER A 310 0.56 -30.87 2.37
CA SER A 310 -0.58 -30.60 3.26
C SER A 310 -0.14 -29.90 4.55
N ASN A 311 0.95 -30.34 5.17
CA ASN A 311 1.48 -29.72 6.39
C ASN A 311 2.01 -28.31 6.12
N THR A 312 2.75 -28.13 5.01
CA THR A 312 3.21 -26.81 4.57
C THR A 312 2.02 -25.87 4.35
N LEU A 313 0.94 -26.35 3.73
CA LEU A 313 -0.26 -25.54 3.52
C LEU A 313 -0.90 -25.09 4.84
N ASP A 314 -0.91 -25.94 5.87
CA ASP A 314 -1.41 -25.56 7.20
C ASP A 314 -0.58 -24.46 7.86
N VAL A 315 0.74 -24.52 7.71
CA VAL A 315 1.64 -23.47 8.18
C VAL A 315 1.34 -22.15 7.46
N GLU A 316 1.22 -22.17 6.13
CA GLU A 316 0.95 -20.95 5.35
C GLU A 316 -0.43 -20.36 5.63
N ILE A 317 -1.47 -21.19 5.81
CA ILE A 317 -2.81 -20.74 6.23
C ILE A 317 -2.75 -20.00 7.57
N GLY A 318 -1.94 -20.50 8.51
CA GLY A 318 -1.72 -19.85 9.81
C GLY A 318 -1.18 -18.43 9.67
N LYS A 319 -0.20 -18.26 8.79
CA LYS A 319 0.52 -16.99 8.55
C LYS A 319 -0.28 -15.93 7.77
N VAL A 320 -1.40 -16.29 7.12
CA VAL A 320 -2.16 -15.34 6.29
C VAL A 320 -2.63 -14.15 7.14
N PHE A 321 -2.09 -12.96 6.85
CA PHE A 321 -2.36 -11.70 7.54
C PHE A 321 -2.08 -11.70 9.05
N GLU A 322 -1.19 -12.58 9.52
CA GLU A 322 -0.79 -12.64 10.93
C GLU A 322 -0.16 -11.31 11.37
N GLY A 323 0.68 -10.71 10.52
CA GLY A 323 1.38 -9.48 10.84
C GLY A 323 0.45 -8.32 11.17
N ILE A 324 -0.54 -8.05 10.30
CA ILE A 324 -1.52 -6.98 10.53
C ILE A 324 -2.35 -7.30 11.77
N LEU A 325 -2.81 -8.55 11.94
CA LEU A 325 -3.75 -8.91 13.00
C LEU A 325 -3.13 -8.89 14.39
N ASP A 326 -1.85 -9.20 14.53
CA ASP A 326 -1.15 -9.12 15.81
C ASP A 326 -0.98 -7.68 16.32
N ARG A 327 -1.13 -6.70 15.43
CA ARG A 327 -0.94 -5.26 15.71
C ARG A 327 -2.25 -4.53 15.99
N THR A 328 -3.38 -5.24 16.01
CA THR A 328 -4.73 -4.67 16.02
C THR A 328 -5.58 -5.22 17.14
#